data_AF-A0A5E8VFI2-F1
#
_entry.id   AF-A0A5E8VFI2-F1
#
_cell.length_a   1.000
_cell.length_b   1.000
_cell.length_c   1.000
_cell.angle_alpha   90.00
_cell.angle_beta   90.00
_cell.angle_gamma   90.00
#
_symmetry.space_group_name_H-M   'P 1'
#
loop_
_entity.id
_entity.type
_entity.pdbx_description
1 polymer ?
#
loop_
_entity_poly.entity_id
_entity_poly.type
_entity_poly.pdbx_seq_one_letter_code
_entity_poly.pdbx_strand_id
1 'polypeptide(L)'
;MDGLANPIKHRGQKEIWKTKFPSLKRVTSRGKKYVYLRRTGAALVRGFMGTDEELEELLESQDIANLAGAPVVPIRGRLHLWRIGAARGIHKTTKNRAATKGRTYSLSVETIAQMLKDAGDRCQVTGLQFDYYNNANPDWRTNPLGPSLDRVSNKGGYDAENVRLVCTSVNYAINEFGLDHFDKICRAYVERNPK
;
A
#
# COMPACT_ATOMS: atom_id res chain seq x y z
N MET A 1 -26.50 -25.71 16.74
CA MET A 1 -26.91 -26.07 15.38
C MET A 1 -27.66 -24.89 14.79
N ASP A 2 -27.64 -24.77 13.48
CA ASP A 2 -28.45 -23.89 12.63
C ASP A 2 -28.00 -22.43 12.46
N GLY A 3 -27.65 -22.11 11.21
CA GLY A 3 -27.56 -20.73 10.74
C GLY A 3 -26.67 -20.46 9.52
N LEU A 4 -25.79 -21.37 9.10
CA LEU A 4 -24.93 -21.14 7.93
C LEU A 4 -25.76 -21.29 6.63
N ALA A 5 -26.26 -20.16 6.14
CA ALA A 5 -27.10 -20.09 4.96
C ALA A 5 -26.42 -20.72 3.73
N ASN A 6 -26.93 -21.84 3.21
CA ASN A 6 -26.35 -22.54 2.06
C ASN A 6 -26.02 -21.62 0.87
N PRO A 7 -24.93 -21.90 0.13
CA PRO A 7 -24.57 -21.14 -1.06
C PRO A 7 -25.70 -21.21 -2.10
N ILE A 8 -25.99 -20.07 -2.71
CA ILE A 8 -27.14 -19.88 -3.60
C ILE A 8 -26.83 -20.41 -5.00
N LYS A 9 -25.54 -20.52 -5.32
CA LYS A 9 -25.10 -21.04 -6.60
C LYS A 9 -23.69 -21.62 -6.49
N HIS A 10 -23.53 -22.82 -7.06
CA HIS A 10 -22.24 -23.42 -7.32
C HIS A 10 -21.84 -23.19 -8.78
N ARG A 11 -20.58 -22.85 -9.04
CA ARG A 11 -20.02 -22.79 -10.39
C ARG A 11 -18.58 -23.28 -10.39
N GLY A 12 -18.39 -24.59 -10.50
CA GLY A 12 -17.09 -25.25 -10.29
C GLY A 12 -16.63 -25.09 -8.84
N GLN A 13 -15.35 -24.76 -8.62
CA GLN A 13 -14.78 -24.47 -7.29
C GLN A 13 -15.17 -23.09 -6.71
N LYS A 14 -16.35 -22.58 -7.06
CA LYS A 14 -16.84 -21.27 -6.62
C LYS A 14 -18.21 -21.42 -5.99
N GLU A 15 -18.34 -20.87 -4.79
CA GLU A 15 -19.59 -20.79 -4.04
C GLU A 15 -20.02 -19.34 -3.94
N ILE A 16 -21.28 -19.05 -4.28
CA ILE A 16 -21.83 -17.70 -4.26
C ILE A 16 -22.84 -17.58 -3.12
N TRP A 17 -22.64 -16.60 -2.24
CA TRP A 17 -23.42 -16.39 -1.04
C TRP A 17 -24.13 -15.02 -1.09
N LYS A 18 -25.32 -14.94 -0.49
CA LYS A 18 -25.96 -13.66 -0.20
C LYS A 18 -25.20 -13.02 0.96
N THR A 19 -25.08 -11.71 0.89
CA THR A 19 -24.65 -10.85 1.98
C THR A 19 -25.89 -10.15 2.52
N LYS A 20 -25.84 -9.66 3.75
CA LYS A 20 -26.91 -8.80 4.29
C LYS A 20 -27.07 -7.49 3.51
N PHE A 21 -26.03 -7.06 2.81
CA PHE A 21 -26.07 -5.95 1.86
C PHE A 21 -26.57 -6.43 0.48
N PRO A 22 -27.76 -6.01 0.02
CA PRO A 22 -28.36 -6.53 -1.23
C PRO A 22 -27.55 -6.18 -2.48
N SER A 23 -26.80 -5.08 -2.43
CA SER A 23 -25.92 -4.61 -3.50
C SER A 23 -24.66 -5.48 -3.67
N LEU A 24 -24.39 -6.40 -2.75
CA LEU A 24 -23.18 -7.21 -2.74
C LEU A 24 -23.45 -8.68 -3.06
N LYS A 25 -22.41 -9.35 -3.56
CA LYS A 25 -22.34 -10.81 -3.66
C LYS A 25 -21.01 -11.27 -3.08
N ARG A 26 -21.08 -12.28 -2.22
CA ARG A 26 -19.90 -12.95 -1.69
C ARG A 26 -19.61 -14.17 -2.55
N VAL A 27 -18.34 -14.39 -2.86
CA VAL A 27 -17.85 -15.54 -3.61
C VAL A 27 -16.71 -16.16 -2.81
N THR A 28 -16.76 -17.46 -2.60
CA THR A 28 -15.65 -18.23 -2.02
C THR A 28 -15.05 -19.09 -3.11
N SER A 29 -13.71 -19.10 -3.20
CA SER A 29 -12.99 -19.96 -4.14
C SER A 29 -11.60 -20.31 -3.61
N ARG A 30 -11.29 -21.62 -3.59
CA ARG A 30 -10.00 -22.16 -3.11
C ARG A 30 -9.59 -21.62 -1.73
N GLY A 31 -10.53 -21.65 -0.77
CA GLY A 31 -10.30 -21.15 0.60
C GLY A 31 -10.21 -19.63 0.73
N LYS A 32 -10.41 -18.87 -0.35
CA LYS A 32 -10.35 -17.41 -0.35
C LYS A 32 -11.73 -16.81 -0.57
N LYS A 33 -12.02 -15.71 0.12
CA LYS A 33 -13.29 -14.99 0.06
C LYS A 33 -13.15 -13.71 -0.75
N TYR A 34 -14.18 -13.40 -1.50
CA TYR A 34 -14.26 -12.25 -2.39
C TYR A 34 -15.64 -11.62 -2.23
N VAL A 35 -15.71 -10.29 -2.21
CA VAL A 35 -16.99 -9.57 -2.16
C VAL A 35 -17.04 -8.60 -3.32
N TYR A 36 -18.10 -8.69 -4.11
CA TYR A 36 -18.29 -7.90 -5.31
C TYR A 36 -19.56 -7.07 -5.20
N LEU A 37 -19.53 -5.86 -5.77
CA LEU A 37 -20.74 -5.14 -6.13
C LEU A 37 -21.46 -5.91 -7.24
N ARG A 38 -22.75 -6.14 -7.03
CA ARG A 38 -23.62 -6.71 -8.06
C ARG A 38 -23.69 -5.75 -9.25
N ARG A 39 -23.94 -6.31 -10.44
CA ARG A 39 -24.10 -5.60 -11.72
C ARG A 39 -22.84 -4.94 -12.30
N THR A 40 -21.89 -4.49 -11.48
CA THR A 40 -20.65 -3.86 -11.97
C THR A 40 -19.49 -4.86 -12.08
N GLY A 41 -19.51 -5.94 -11.30
CA GLY A 41 -18.39 -6.88 -11.21
C GLY A 41 -17.17 -6.31 -10.46
N ALA A 42 -17.26 -5.10 -9.93
CA ALA A 42 -16.23 -4.49 -9.11
C ALA A 42 -16.08 -5.27 -7.80
N ALA A 43 -14.84 -5.58 -7.40
CA ALA A 43 -14.56 -6.27 -6.14
C ALA A 43 -14.26 -5.25 -5.04
N LEU A 44 -15.01 -5.30 -3.95
CA LEU A 44 -14.73 -4.57 -2.71
C LEU A 44 -13.68 -5.30 -1.85
N VAL A 45 -13.79 -6.62 -1.80
CA VAL A 45 -12.85 -7.50 -1.08
C VAL A 45 -12.32 -8.56 -2.05
N ARG A 46 -11.00 -8.76 -2.08
CA ARG A 46 -10.35 -9.77 -2.94
C ARG A 46 -9.43 -10.67 -2.12
N GLY A 47 -9.63 -11.98 -2.23
CA GLY A 47 -8.67 -12.95 -1.72
C GLY A 47 -8.55 -13.00 -0.20
N PHE A 48 -9.61 -12.62 0.53
CA PHE A 48 -9.63 -12.59 1.99
C PHE A 48 -9.51 -14.00 2.56
N MET A 49 -8.68 -14.17 3.60
CA MET A 49 -8.32 -15.46 4.18
C MET A 49 -8.77 -15.63 5.64
N GLY A 50 -9.47 -14.65 6.21
CA GLY A 50 -10.02 -14.71 7.57
C GLY A 50 -11.35 -15.46 7.67
N THR A 51 -11.94 -15.49 8.86
CA THR A 51 -13.22 -16.16 9.17
C THR A 51 -14.42 -15.47 8.51
N ASP A 52 -15.61 -16.07 8.59
CA ASP A 52 -16.81 -15.43 8.04
C ASP A 52 -17.24 -14.24 8.90
N GLU A 53 -17.01 -14.34 10.21
CA GLU A 53 -17.27 -13.30 11.20
C GLU A 53 -16.36 -12.08 10.98
N GLU A 54 -15.05 -12.29 10.79
CA GLU A 54 -14.10 -11.21 10.47
C GLU A 54 -14.42 -10.54 9.13
N LEU A 55 -14.95 -11.31 8.17
CA LEU A 55 -15.39 -10.75 6.89
C LEU A 55 -16.67 -9.91 7.08
N GLU A 56 -17.60 -10.34 7.93
CA GLU A 56 -18.84 -9.62 8.17
C GLU A 56 -18.57 -8.33 8.95
N GLU A 57 -17.72 -8.36 9.98
CA GLU A 57 -17.26 -7.17 10.72
C GLU A 57 -16.60 -6.15 9.77
N LEU A 58 -15.78 -6.63 8.82
CA LEU A 58 -15.20 -5.79 7.79
C LEU A 58 -16.29 -5.12 6.92
N LEU A 59 -17.33 -5.86 6.52
CA LEU A 59 -18.46 -5.35 5.74
C LEU A 59 -19.38 -4.40 6.53
N GLU A 60 -19.43 -4.56 7.85
CA GLU A 60 -20.19 -3.74 8.79
C GLU A 60 -19.50 -2.44 9.16
N SER A 61 -18.19 -2.35 8.97
CA SER A 61 -17.46 -1.11 9.21
C SER A 61 -18.12 0.06 8.48
N GLN A 62 -18.19 1.21 9.16
CA GLN A 62 -18.81 2.45 8.63
C GLN A 62 -18.26 2.80 7.23
N ASP A 63 -17.02 2.41 6.95
CA ASP A 63 -16.32 2.58 5.69
C ASP A 63 -16.94 1.78 4.52
N ILE A 64 -17.53 0.59 4.77
CA ILE A 64 -18.19 -0.23 3.74
C ILE A 64 -19.68 0.08 3.60
N ALA A 65 -20.36 0.42 4.70
CA ALA A 65 -21.75 0.89 4.63
C ALA A 65 -21.88 2.16 3.76
N ASN A 66 -20.91 3.08 3.85
CA ASN A 66 -20.86 4.30 3.05
C ASN A 66 -20.56 4.04 1.55
N LEU A 67 -19.95 2.89 1.21
CA LEU A 67 -19.64 2.51 -0.18
C LEU A 67 -20.84 1.95 -0.96
N ALA A 68 -21.94 1.60 -0.29
CA ALA A 68 -23.14 1.08 -0.95
C ALA A 68 -23.97 2.17 -1.68
N GLY A 69 -23.69 3.45 -1.45
CA GLY A 69 -24.48 4.59 -1.96
C GLY A 69 -23.74 5.66 -2.78
N ALA A 70 -22.42 5.57 -2.98
CA ALA A 70 -21.62 6.62 -3.63
C ALA A 70 -20.95 6.16 -4.95
N PRO A 71 -20.70 7.08 -5.92
CA PRO A 71 -19.94 6.77 -7.13
C PRO A 71 -18.52 6.31 -6.77
N VAL A 72 -18.09 5.24 -7.44
CA VAL A 72 -16.96 4.38 -7.08
C VAL A 72 -15.60 5.07 -7.23
N VAL A 73 -14.83 5.24 -6.14
CA VAL A 73 -13.36 5.04 -6.09
C VAL A 73 -12.91 4.57 -4.67
N PRO A 74 -12.01 3.56 -4.51
CA PRO A 74 -11.97 2.64 -3.35
C PRO A 74 -10.59 2.55 -2.62
N ILE A 75 -10.41 1.56 -1.70
CA ILE A 75 -9.22 0.66 -1.56
C ILE A 75 -8.46 0.69 -0.20
N ARG A 76 -8.74 -0.24 0.73
CA ARG A 76 -7.78 -0.69 1.77
C ARG A 76 -7.13 -2.05 1.45
N GLY A 77 -7.87 -2.97 0.81
CA GLY A 77 -7.38 -4.33 0.50
C GLY A 77 -6.30 -4.42 -0.59
N ARG A 78 -6.37 -3.62 -1.66
CA ARG A 78 -5.23 -3.56 -2.63
C ARG A 78 -4.03 -2.84 -2.04
N LEU A 79 -4.26 -1.88 -1.15
CA LEU A 79 -3.21 -1.07 -0.55
C LEU A 79 -2.22 -1.95 0.23
N HIS A 80 -2.72 -2.94 1.00
CA HIS A 80 -1.84 -3.91 1.66
C HIS A 80 -1.01 -4.74 0.66
N LEU A 81 -1.60 -5.22 -0.43
CA LEU A 81 -0.86 -5.96 -1.46
C LEU A 81 0.20 -5.09 -2.17
N TRP A 82 -0.10 -3.81 -2.39
CA TRP A 82 0.84 -2.85 -2.94
C TRP A 82 1.99 -2.54 -1.98
N ARG A 83 1.72 -2.43 -0.67
CA ARG A 83 2.76 -2.29 0.35
C ARG A 83 3.70 -3.48 0.34
N ILE A 84 3.18 -4.71 0.29
CA ILE A 84 4.03 -5.90 0.23
C ILE A 84 4.85 -5.95 -1.06
N GLY A 85 4.24 -5.61 -2.21
CA GLY A 85 4.94 -5.52 -3.49
C GLY A 85 6.08 -4.50 -3.46
N ALA A 86 5.79 -3.28 -2.99
CA ALA A 86 6.77 -2.22 -2.81
C ALA A 86 7.87 -2.62 -1.82
N ALA A 87 7.50 -3.17 -0.66
CA ALA A 87 8.42 -3.61 0.37
C ALA A 87 9.40 -4.67 -0.14
N ARG A 88 8.96 -5.63 -0.97
CA ARG A 88 9.85 -6.59 -1.62
C ARG A 88 10.85 -5.92 -2.56
N GLY A 89 10.40 -4.96 -3.36
CA GLY A 89 11.26 -4.19 -4.26
C GLY A 89 12.30 -3.36 -3.51
N ILE A 90 11.85 -2.62 -2.50
CA ILE A 90 12.70 -1.83 -1.60
C ILE A 90 13.72 -2.75 -0.93
N HIS A 91 13.27 -3.81 -0.26
CA HIS A 91 14.13 -4.75 0.45
C HIS A 91 15.25 -5.29 -0.44
N LYS A 92 14.90 -5.78 -1.64
CA LYS A 92 15.87 -6.32 -2.59
C LYS A 92 16.93 -5.28 -2.95
N THR A 93 16.50 -4.07 -3.29
CA THR A 93 17.43 -3.02 -3.74
C THR A 93 18.32 -2.48 -2.62
N THR A 94 17.77 -2.22 -1.43
CA THR A 94 18.52 -1.68 -0.30
C THR A 94 19.45 -2.72 0.32
N LYS A 95 19.04 -3.99 0.39
CA LYS A 95 19.90 -5.10 0.84
C LYS A 95 21.13 -5.23 -0.06
N ASN A 96 20.94 -5.21 -1.38
CA ASN A 96 22.04 -5.27 -2.34
C ASN A 96 22.98 -4.06 -2.17
N ARG A 97 22.43 -2.84 -2.06
CA ARG A 97 23.25 -1.63 -1.83
C ARG A 97 24.04 -1.70 -0.52
N ALA A 98 23.45 -2.23 0.54
CA ALA A 98 24.12 -2.41 1.82
C ALA A 98 25.30 -3.38 1.68
N ALA A 99 25.08 -4.53 1.05
CA ALA A 99 26.12 -5.53 0.80
C ALA A 99 27.28 -4.95 -0.05
N THR A 100 26.99 -4.29 -1.16
CA THR A 100 28.01 -3.67 -2.03
C THR A 100 28.84 -2.61 -1.32
N LYS A 101 28.28 -1.95 -0.31
CA LYS A 101 28.94 -0.86 0.44
C LYS A 101 29.42 -1.30 1.84
N GLY A 102 29.35 -2.59 2.16
CA GLY A 102 29.79 -3.12 3.46
C GLY A 102 28.99 -2.58 4.66
N ARG A 103 27.70 -2.30 4.49
CA ARG A 103 26.83 -1.72 5.53
C ARG A 103 25.96 -2.79 6.18
N THR A 104 25.63 -2.59 7.45
CA THR A 104 24.67 -3.43 8.18
C THR A 104 23.26 -3.30 7.60
N TYR A 105 22.48 -4.38 7.69
CA TYR A 105 21.12 -4.45 7.16
C TYR A 105 20.28 -5.41 8.01
N SER A 106 19.24 -4.91 8.67
CA SER A 106 18.36 -5.69 9.58
C SER A 106 16.87 -5.68 9.19
N LEU A 107 16.47 -4.88 8.20
CA LEU A 107 15.05 -4.75 7.81
C LEU A 107 14.51 -6.01 7.12
N SER A 108 13.31 -6.47 7.50
CA SER A 108 12.57 -7.48 6.73
C SER A 108 11.56 -6.82 5.77
N VAL A 109 10.97 -7.62 4.87
CA VAL A 109 9.87 -7.16 4.00
C VAL A 109 8.67 -6.72 4.86
N GLU A 110 8.39 -7.48 5.92
CA GLU A 110 7.29 -7.25 6.85
C GLU A 110 7.51 -5.94 7.62
N THR A 111 8.73 -5.69 8.10
CA THR A 111 9.09 -4.41 8.72
C THR A 111 8.84 -3.24 7.77
N ILE A 112 9.30 -3.33 6.53
CA ILE A 112 9.11 -2.25 5.54
C ILE A 112 7.63 -2.04 5.21
N ALA A 113 6.86 -3.12 5.06
CA ALA A 113 5.42 -3.03 4.81
C ALA A 113 4.65 -2.42 5.98
N GLN A 114 5.08 -2.72 7.21
CA GLN A 114 4.53 -2.13 8.42
C GLN A 114 4.88 -0.64 8.53
N MET A 115 6.13 -0.25 8.23
CA MET A 115 6.51 1.15 8.13
C MET A 115 5.65 1.92 7.12
N LEU A 116 5.38 1.35 5.93
CA LEU A 116 4.53 1.98 4.91
C LEU A 116 3.10 2.22 5.44
N LYS A 117 2.57 1.23 6.17
CA LYS A 117 1.26 1.32 6.81
C LYS A 117 1.24 2.38 7.90
N ASP A 118 2.23 2.41 8.78
CA ASP A 118 2.31 3.34 9.92
C ASP A 118 2.52 4.79 9.46
N ALA A 119 3.25 4.98 8.36
CA ALA A 119 3.40 6.28 7.72
C ALA A 119 2.14 6.74 6.94
N GLY A 120 1.06 5.94 6.93
CA GLY A 120 -0.16 6.25 6.18
C GLY A 120 0.07 6.33 4.67
N ASP A 121 1.05 5.58 4.15
CA ASP A 121 1.53 5.62 2.77
C ASP A 121 1.97 7.02 2.31
N ARG A 122 2.64 7.76 3.20
CA ARG A 122 3.16 9.10 2.92
C ARG A 122 4.66 9.20 3.12
N CYS A 123 5.27 10.06 2.32
CA CYS A 123 6.65 10.49 2.47
C CYS A 123 6.82 11.22 3.80
N GLN A 124 7.72 10.74 4.66
CA GLN A 124 7.96 11.33 5.98
C GLN A 124 8.67 12.70 5.91
N VAL A 125 9.22 13.07 4.74
CA VAL A 125 9.85 14.39 4.53
C VAL A 125 8.85 15.42 4.02
N THR A 126 7.92 15.04 3.15
CA THR A 126 7.06 16.00 2.42
C THR A 126 5.56 15.84 2.68
N GLY A 127 5.13 14.74 3.32
CA GLY A 127 3.72 14.39 3.48
C GLY A 127 3.01 13.92 2.19
N LEU A 128 3.70 13.95 1.04
CA LEU A 128 3.16 13.49 -0.24
C LEU A 128 2.79 12.01 -0.17
N GLN A 129 1.67 11.66 -0.79
CA GLN A 129 1.22 10.28 -0.87
C GLN A 129 2.09 9.48 -1.85
N PHE A 130 2.40 8.24 -1.49
CA PHE A 130 3.11 7.33 -2.38
C PHE A 130 2.25 6.88 -3.55
N ASP A 131 2.88 6.80 -4.72
CA ASP A 131 2.31 6.18 -5.91
C ASP A 131 2.88 4.75 -6.07
N TYR A 132 2.01 3.77 -5.87
CA TYR A 132 2.36 2.35 -5.99
C TYR A 132 2.23 1.83 -7.42
N TYR A 133 1.70 2.64 -8.33
CA TYR A 133 1.51 2.24 -9.70
C TYR A 133 2.81 2.42 -10.48
N ASN A 134 3.10 1.47 -11.36
CA ASN A 134 4.23 1.57 -12.27
C ASN A 134 3.85 2.42 -13.50
N ASN A 135 3.29 3.61 -13.22
CA ASN A 135 2.82 4.58 -14.21
C ASN A 135 3.86 5.70 -14.40
N ALA A 136 5.14 5.41 -14.14
CA ALA A 136 6.19 6.36 -14.43
C ALA A 136 6.06 6.76 -15.91
N ASN A 137 6.19 8.06 -16.18
CA ASN A 137 6.34 8.55 -17.55
C ASN A 137 7.31 7.61 -18.29
N PRO A 138 7.01 7.13 -19.51
CA PRO A 138 7.90 6.23 -20.25
C PRO A 138 9.33 6.75 -20.38
N ASP A 139 9.54 8.06 -20.30
CA ASP A 139 10.86 8.70 -20.31
C ASP A 139 11.62 8.57 -18.99
N TRP A 140 10.96 8.13 -17.91
CA TRP A 140 11.51 8.03 -16.57
C TRP A 140 11.83 6.58 -16.23
N ARG A 141 13.05 6.37 -15.71
CA ARG A 141 13.50 5.04 -15.29
C ARG A 141 12.80 4.54 -14.02
N THR A 142 12.25 5.44 -13.21
CA THR A 142 11.66 5.14 -11.91
C THR A 142 10.44 6.02 -11.64
N ASN A 143 9.50 5.54 -10.83
CA ASN A 143 8.39 6.35 -10.35
C ASN A 143 8.89 7.36 -9.30
N PRO A 144 8.85 8.68 -9.55
CA PRO A 144 9.36 9.69 -8.60
C PRO A 144 8.54 9.76 -7.31
N LEU A 145 7.26 9.38 -7.33
CA LEU A 145 6.39 9.32 -6.16
C LEU A 145 6.30 7.92 -5.55
N GLY A 146 7.00 6.93 -6.12
CA GLY A 146 7.12 5.61 -5.53
C GLY A 146 7.83 5.66 -4.16
N PRO A 147 7.51 4.72 -3.25
CA PRO A 147 8.16 4.67 -1.95
C PRO A 147 9.61 4.21 -2.06
N SER A 148 10.47 4.82 -1.25
CA SER A 148 11.90 4.51 -1.12
C SER A 148 12.34 4.59 0.34
N LEU A 149 13.50 4.04 0.65
CA LEU A 149 14.16 4.21 1.94
C LEU A 149 15.36 5.14 1.81
N ASP A 150 15.37 6.16 2.66
CA ASP A 150 16.50 7.04 2.89
C ASP A 150 17.10 6.73 4.27
N ARG A 151 18.43 6.86 4.39
CA ARG A 151 19.13 6.66 5.68
C ARG A 151 19.26 8.01 6.36
N VAL A 152 18.75 8.11 7.59
CA VAL A 152 18.80 9.36 8.37
C VAL A 152 20.26 9.74 8.65
N SER A 153 21.07 8.76 9.06
CA SER A 153 22.52 8.89 9.14
C SER A 153 23.20 8.07 8.05
N ASN A 154 23.98 8.76 7.22
CA ASN A 154 24.77 8.13 6.16
C ASN A 154 25.89 7.20 6.68
N LYS A 155 26.30 7.37 7.95
CA LYS A 155 27.29 6.53 8.63
C LYS A 155 26.70 5.18 9.07
N GLY A 156 25.38 5.10 9.24
CA GLY A 156 24.69 3.89 9.67
C GLY A 156 24.27 2.96 8.53
N GLY A 157 23.75 1.79 8.93
CA GLY A 157 23.17 0.79 8.05
C GLY A 157 21.69 1.02 7.75
N TYR A 158 21.02 -0.04 7.33
CA TYR A 158 19.56 -0.07 7.16
C TYR A 158 18.94 -0.86 8.31
N ASP A 159 18.41 -0.13 9.27
CA ASP A 159 17.63 -0.63 10.41
C ASP A 159 16.45 0.30 10.64
N ALA A 160 15.48 -0.12 11.47
CA ALA A 160 14.24 0.62 11.67
C ALA A 160 14.43 2.00 12.33
N GLU A 161 15.56 2.23 13.00
CA GLU A 161 15.86 3.48 13.71
C GLU A 161 16.61 4.48 12.82
N ASN A 162 17.40 3.99 11.85
CA ASN A 162 18.25 4.79 10.97
C ASN A 162 17.66 4.98 9.55
N VAL A 163 16.41 4.64 9.30
CA VAL A 163 15.77 4.81 7.99
C VAL A 163 14.45 5.54 8.08
N ARG A 164 14.11 6.23 6.98
CA ARG A 164 12.80 6.86 6.79
C ARG A 164 12.25 6.57 5.40
N LEU A 165 10.93 6.54 5.30
CA LEU A 165 10.20 6.41 4.05
C LEU A 165 10.10 7.76 3.34
N VAL A 166 10.58 7.80 2.11
CA VAL A 166 10.55 9.00 1.26
C VAL A 166 10.10 8.65 -0.16
N CYS A 167 9.64 9.64 -0.91
CA CYS A 167 9.45 9.45 -2.36
C CYS A 167 10.81 9.24 -3.04
N THR A 168 10.85 8.45 -4.11
CA THR A 168 12.09 8.22 -4.89
C THR A 168 12.77 9.54 -5.32
N SER A 169 11.98 10.52 -5.77
CA SER A 169 12.49 11.85 -6.14
C SER A 169 13.15 12.58 -4.97
N VAL A 170 12.52 12.54 -3.79
CA VAL A 170 13.07 13.12 -2.56
C VAL A 170 14.35 12.40 -2.17
N ASN A 171 14.40 11.06 -2.23
CA ASN A 171 15.60 10.29 -1.97
C ASN A 171 16.76 10.74 -2.88
N TYR A 172 16.51 10.93 -4.18
CA TYR A 172 17.53 11.42 -5.11
C TYR A 172 18.00 12.83 -4.77
N ALA A 173 17.09 13.73 -4.39
CA ALA A 173 17.44 15.10 -4.05
C ALA A 173 18.32 15.20 -2.78
N ILE A 174 18.08 14.35 -1.78
CA ILE A 174 18.78 14.40 -0.49
C ILE A 174 20.00 13.48 -0.39
N ASN A 175 20.15 12.49 -1.28
CA ASN A 175 21.16 11.44 -1.14
C ASN A 175 22.61 11.98 -1.11
N GLU A 176 22.89 13.07 -1.81
CA GLU A 176 24.23 13.68 -1.84
C GLU A 176 24.36 14.84 -0.84
N PHE A 177 23.40 15.78 -0.86
CA PHE A 177 23.52 17.07 -0.16
C PHE A 177 22.74 17.13 1.16
N GLY A 178 21.99 16.08 1.50
CA GLY A 178 21.20 16.02 2.74
C GLY A 178 19.94 16.87 2.71
N LEU A 179 19.23 16.84 3.85
CA LEU A 179 17.92 17.47 4.00
C LEU A 179 18.01 19.00 4.04
N ASP A 180 19.03 19.56 4.68
CA ASP A 180 19.18 21.01 4.83
C ASP A 180 19.32 21.71 3.48
N HIS A 181 20.06 21.09 2.56
CA HIS A 181 20.19 21.61 1.20
C HIS A 181 18.87 21.53 0.44
N PHE A 182 18.13 20.42 0.59
CA PHE A 182 16.82 20.25 -0.01
C PHE A 182 15.79 21.28 0.50
N ASP A 183 15.74 21.54 1.81
CA ASP A 183 14.87 22.57 2.39
C ASP A 183 15.19 23.96 1.81
N LYS A 184 16.49 24.32 1.76
CA LYS A 184 16.94 25.60 1.21
C LYS A 184 16.49 25.81 -0.23
N ILE A 185 16.66 24.83 -1.11
CA ILE A 185 16.26 24.96 -2.53
C ILE A 185 14.73 25.02 -2.70
N CYS A 186 13.98 24.25 -1.90
CA CYS A 186 12.52 24.24 -1.95
C CYS A 186 11.94 25.59 -1.52
N ARG A 187 12.46 26.18 -0.43
CA ARG A 187 12.05 27.52 0.02
C ARG A 187 12.34 28.58 -1.03
N ALA A 188 13.56 28.62 -1.55
CA ALA A 188 13.95 29.58 -2.58
C ALA A 188 13.06 29.47 -3.84
N TYR A 189 12.66 28.24 -4.22
CA TYR A 189 11.73 28.03 -5.33
C TYR A 189 10.34 28.59 -5.03
N VAL A 190 9.77 28.28 -3.86
CA VAL A 190 8.42 28.73 -3.47
C VAL A 190 8.39 30.26 -3.31
N GLU A 191 9.38 30.85 -2.66
CA GLU A 191 9.51 32.30 -2.49
C GLU A 191 9.57 33.04 -3.83
N ARG A 192 10.24 32.45 -4.83
CA ARG A 192 10.35 33.01 -6.18
C ARG A 192 9.11 32.78 -7.04
N ASN A 193 8.30 31.78 -6.72
CA ASN A 193 7.12 31.39 -7.50
C ASN A 193 5.86 31.35 -6.61
N PRO A 194 5.46 32.48 -6.00
CA PRO A 194 4.23 32.54 -5.22
C PRO A 194 3.04 32.21 -6.12
N LYS A 195 2.10 31.41 -5.59
CA LYS A 195 0.83 31.09 -6.24
C LYS A 195 -0.29 31.93 -5.66
#